data_AF-A0A7V0IT75-F1
#
_entry.id   AF-A0A7V0IT75-F1
#
_cell.length_a   1.000
_cell.length_b   1.000
_cell.length_c   1.000
_cell.angle_alpha   90.00
_cell.angle_beta   90.00
_cell.angle_gamma   90.00
#
_symmetry.space_group_name_H-M   'P 1'
#
loop_
_entity.id
_entity.type
_entity.pdbx_description
1 polymer ?
#
loop_
_entity_poly.entity_id
_entity_poly.type
_entity_poly.pdbx_seq_one_letter_code
_entity_poly.pdbx_strand_id
1 'polypeptide(L)'
;MAALEARLGSTAPETRLALAALRVTTLMRDGRFEDVRRVIEHVESMFGHAPKVAQWATYRWRAALAHVTADMDAAETFARKSMQVAAGTRRASSVAEFSAILLGYVMRERRTQSTGLPIMRGWVESRPHYLPYRAALAWILADMGNVNEAETQLTRVFESDLSKHRQAAEWLPLVTMAGMAAATIDNAEWASMIVDLTEPHREEWVVVGTGVAVDGPVSLRRGFMAATSGQLDIASADIEHGEAAARRAGAHTFVIMAQSYRARLEILEGRPDVAATSYLAAANLSKAHGLDAWSGELRAKAAASTSRQPASSTTIVATVKPRVGRFMKVGKVWQVHFDGSTITVADMKGMPMLLELLRSPNTDIHVRELSVVADGISRGSSNDSDLSVRGGWGSDPVLDDQAIQSYRARVLDLQRTMDDTSADNDLERVAIAEAELDALLDELKRSSGLRGRVRVLDKSSERARVRVTKALRTAVRRINDASPLIGGHLQAAVQTGTFCAYRPDPSLRIVWEL
;
A
#
# COMPACT_ATOMS: atom_id res chain seq x y z
N MET A 1 -25.47 5.88 3.94
CA MET A 1 -25.67 4.74 4.88
C MET A 1 -27.02 4.75 5.61
N ALA A 2 -27.38 5.74 6.44
CA ALA A 2 -28.70 5.76 7.11
C ALA A 2 -29.89 5.77 6.13
N ALA A 3 -29.74 6.46 4.99
CA ALA A 3 -30.71 6.42 3.89
C ALA A 3 -30.73 5.07 3.13
N LEU A 4 -29.66 4.28 3.21
CA LEU A 4 -29.53 2.94 2.63
C LEU A 4 -30.27 1.91 3.53
N GLU A 5 -30.02 1.97 4.84
CA GLU A 5 -30.64 1.12 5.86
C GLU A 5 -32.15 1.33 5.96
N ALA A 6 -32.64 2.58 5.87
CA ALA A 6 -34.06 2.90 5.84
C ALA A 6 -34.78 2.43 4.56
N ARG A 7 -34.06 2.27 3.45
CA ARG A 7 -34.61 1.89 2.14
C ARG A 7 -34.55 0.39 1.84
N LEU A 8 -33.68 -0.36 2.52
CA LEU A 8 -33.49 -1.81 2.36
C LEU A 8 -34.28 -2.67 3.36
N GLY A 9 -35.24 -2.06 4.07
CA GLY A 9 -36.03 -2.67 5.15
C GLY A 9 -36.75 -4.00 4.81
N SER A 10 -36.79 -4.40 3.53
CA SER A 10 -37.38 -5.67 3.06
C SER A 10 -36.38 -6.68 2.48
N THR A 11 -35.06 -6.47 2.59
CA THR A 11 -34.05 -7.37 1.98
C THR A 11 -33.72 -8.61 2.81
N ALA A 12 -33.27 -9.67 2.13
CA ALA A 12 -32.88 -10.94 2.73
C ALA A 12 -31.77 -10.75 3.79
N PRO A 13 -31.74 -11.57 4.85
CA PRO A 13 -30.81 -11.36 5.96
C PRO A 13 -29.32 -11.42 5.56
N GLU A 14 -29.00 -12.14 4.50
CA GLU A 14 -27.64 -12.24 3.94
C GLU A 14 -27.15 -10.91 3.35
N THR A 15 -28.02 -10.18 2.65
CA THR A 15 -27.70 -8.86 2.07
C THR A 15 -27.37 -7.84 3.16
N ARG A 16 -28.10 -7.88 4.29
CA ARG A 16 -27.85 -6.98 5.43
C ARG A 16 -26.50 -7.28 6.09
N LEU A 17 -26.14 -8.56 6.20
CA LEU A 17 -24.85 -8.95 6.77
C LEU A 17 -23.67 -8.55 5.86
N ALA A 18 -23.82 -8.67 4.54
CA ALA A 18 -22.81 -8.22 3.58
C ALA A 18 -22.58 -6.70 3.66
N LEU A 19 -23.65 -5.91 3.76
CA LEU A 19 -23.56 -4.46 3.95
C LEU A 19 -22.91 -4.09 5.28
N ALA A 20 -23.23 -4.82 6.36
CA ALA A 20 -22.56 -4.64 7.64
C ALA A 20 -21.05 -4.92 7.52
N ALA A 21 -20.64 -5.97 6.79
CA ALA A 21 -19.23 -6.30 6.58
C ALA A 21 -18.45 -5.22 5.83
N LEU A 22 -19.06 -4.65 4.78
CA LEU A 22 -18.48 -3.52 4.06
C LEU A 22 -18.36 -2.30 4.97
N ARG A 23 -19.42 -1.96 5.71
CA ARG A 23 -19.43 -0.85 6.67
C ARG A 23 -18.34 -1.02 7.73
N VAL A 24 -18.19 -2.21 8.30
CA VAL A 24 -17.13 -2.51 9.27
C VAL A 24 -15.75 -2.29 8.66
N THR A 25 -15.53 -2.75 7.44
CA THR A 25 -14.23 -2.64 6.76
C THR A 25 -13.87 -1.17 6.49
N THR A 26 -14.83 -0.37 6.00
CA THR A 26 -14.64 1.07 5.81
C THR A 26 -14.35 1.77 7.14
N LEU A 27 -15.15 1.51 8.17
CA LEU A 27 -14.92 2.11 9.49
C LEU A 27 -13.57 1.72 10.09
N MET A 28 -13.12 0.48 9.88
CA MET A 28 -11.79 0.03 10.30
C MET A 28 -10.68 0.76 9.53
N ARG A 29 -10.82 0.97 8.21
CA ARG A 29 -9.87 1.75 7.39
C ARG A 29 -9.76 3.21 7.84
N ASP A 30 -10.85 3.76 8.37
CA ASP A 30 -10.88 5.12 8.93
C ASP A 30 -10.44 5.17 10.42
N GLY A 31 -10.10 4.03 11.03
CA GLY A 31 -9.75 3.95 12.46
C GLY A 31 -10.92 4.18 13.43
N ARG A 32 -12.17 4.09 12.95
CA ARG A 32 -13.40 4.35 13.72
C ARG A 32 -13.90 3.09 14.46
N PHE A 33 -13.05 2.53 15.32
CA PHE A 33 -13.33 1.24 15.99
C PHE A 33 -14.53 1.28 16.96
N GLU A 34 -14.85 2.42 17.55
CA GLU A 34 -16.07 2.56 18.38
C GLU A 34 -17.35 2.38 17.56
N ASP A 35 -17.36 2.94 16.34
CA ASP A 35 -18.50 2.77 15.43
C ASP A 35 -18.61 1.33 14.92
N VAL A 36 -17.47 0.64 14.75
CA VAL A 36 -17.47 -0.80 14.46
C VAL A 36 -18.16 -1.58 15.59
N ARG A 37 -17.90 -1.25 16.86
CA ARG A 37 -18.56 -1.90 18.00
C ARG A 37 -20.07 -1.74 17.95
N ARG A 38 -20.55 -0.53 17.64
CA ARG A 38 -21.99 -0.26 17.46
C ARG A 38 -22.60 -1.07 16.31
N VAL A 39 -21.87 -1.24 15.21
CA VAL A 39 -22.33 -2.08 14.08
C VAL A 39 -22.43 -3.54 14.50
N ILE A 40 -21.45 -4.06 15.27
CA ILE A 40 -21.49 -5.43 15.81
C ILE A 40 -22.74 -5.62 16.68
N GLU A 41 -22.98 -4.72 17.64
CA GLU A 41 -24.14 -4.76 18.53
C GLU A 41 -25.47 -4.69 17.76
N HIS A 42 -25.52 -3.84 16.74
CA HIS A 42 -26.70 -3.74 15.87
C HIS A 42 -26.97 -5.05 15.13
N VAL A 43 -25.93 -5.67 14.54
CA VAL A 43 -26.05 -6.99 13.89
C VAL A 43 -26.52 -8.04 14.89
N GLU A 44 -25.90 -8.13 16.07
CA GLU A 44 -26.31 -9.10 17.11
C GLU A 44 -27.77 -8.90 17.54
N SER A 45 -28.23 -7.65 17.66
CA SER A 45 -29.62 -7.33 18.01
C SER A 45 -30.64 -7.66 16.91
N MET A 46 -30.27 -7.45 15.64
CA MET A 46 -31.14 -7.76 14.49
C MET A 46 -31.43 -9.25 14.36
N PHE A 47 -30.46 -10.07 14.77
CA PHE A 47 -30.51 -11.50 14.61
C PHE A 47 -30.62 -12.18 15.97
N GLY A 48 -31.78 -12.08 16.63
CA GLY A 48 -31.98 -12.56 18.02
C GLY A 48 -31.28 -13.90 18.35
N HIS A 49 -31.61 -14.99 17.65
CA HIS A 49 -30.71 -16.14 17.51
C HIS A 49 -29.94 -15.99 16.20
N ALA A 50 -28.70 -15.52 16.28
CA ALA A 50 -27.97 -15.17 15.09
C ALA A 50 -27.73 -16.39 14.19
N PRO A 51 -28.02 -16.34 12.88
CA PRO A 51 -27.62 -17.41 11.98
C PRO A 51 -26.10 -17.60 12.10
N LYS A 52 -25.62 -18.84 11.93
CA LYS A 52 -24.18 -19.16 12.09
C LYS A 52 -23.26 -18.21 11.32
N VAL A 53 -23.67 -17.76 10.13
CA VAL A 53 -22.90 -16.79 9.32
C VAL A 53 -22.79 -15.41 9.98
N ALA A 54 -23.83 -14.93 10.65
CA ALA A 54 -23.79 -13.65 11.38
C ALA A 54 -22.95 -13.78 12.65
N GLN A 55 -23.10 -14.88 13.41
CA GLN A 55 -22.26 -15.16 14.58
C GLN A 55 -20.77 -15.27 14.22
N TRP A 56 -20.46 -15.95 13.11
CA TRP A 56 -19.10 -16.03 12.59
C TRP A 56 -18.52 -14.63 12.32
N ALA A 57 -19.27 -13.79 11.60
CA ALA A 57 -18.83 -12.44 11.25
C ALA A 57 -18.60 -11.57 12.49
N THR A 58 -19.54 -11.58 13.45
CA THR A 58 -19.44 -10.75 14.67
C THR A 58 -18.32 -11.22 15.59
N TYR A 59 -18.12 -12.53 15.77
CA TYR A 59 -16.98 -13.04 16.53
C TYR A 59 -15.64 -12.64 15.89
N ARG A 60 -15.51 -12.73 14.57
CA ARG A 60 -14.30 -12.28 13.87
C ARG A 60 -14.04 -10.79 14.09
N TRP A 61 -15.06 -9.93 13.96
CA TRP A 61 -14.88 -8.48 14.19
C TRP A 61 -14.54 -8.16 15.64
N ARG A 62 -15.18 -8.83 16.61
CA ARG A 62 -14.83 -8.69 18.04
C ARG A 62 -13.39 -9.11 18.31
N ALA A 63 -12.93 -10.17 17.66
CA ALA A 63 -11.58 -10.65 17.78
C ALA A 63 -10.55 -9.64 17.21
N ALA A 64 -10.86 -9.05 16.05
CA ALA A 64 -10.05 -7.97 15.48
C ALA A 64 -10.01 -6.72 16.38
N LEU A 65 -11.15 -6.31 16.96
CA LEU A 65 -11.20 -5.18 17.89
C LEU A 65 -10.40 -5.46 19.18
N ALA A 66 -10.49 -6.67 19.72
CA ALA A 66 -9.72 -7.07 20.90
C ALA A 66 -8.21 -7.03 20.61
N HIS A 67 -7.78 -7.49 19.43
CA HIS A 67 -6.40 -7.33 18.98
C HIS A 67 -5.98 -5.87 18.90
N VAL A 68 -6.81 -4.97 18.36
CA VAL A 68 -6.54 -3.53 18.28
C VAL A 68 -6.33 -2.91 19.68
N THR A 69 -7.13 -3.33 20.67
CA THR A 69 -7.06 -2.80 22.04
C THR A 69 -6.04 -3.50 22.95
N ALA A 70 -5.18 -4.36 22.40
CA ALA A 70 -4.20 -5.17 23.12
C ALA A 70 -4.80 -6.20 24.10
N ASP A 71 -6.03 -6.64 23.90
CA ASP A 71 -6.66 -7.75 24.65
C ASP A 71 -6.51 -9.06 23.87
N MET A 72 -5.34 -9.69 23.99
CA MET A 72 -5.01 -10.89 23.22
C MET A 72 -5.80 -12.12 23.66
N ASP A 73 -6.22 -12.20 24.93
CA ASP A 73 -7.04 -13.30 25.43
C ASP A 73 -8.45 -13.26 24.84
N ALA A 74 -9.07 -12.08 24.81
CA ALA A 74 -10.35 -11.90 24.14
C ALA A 74 -10.22 -12.11 22.63
N ALA A 75 -9.14 -11.60 22.01
CA ALA A 75 -8.88 -11.81 20.58
C ALA A 75 -8.81 -13.30 20.23
N GLU A 76 -8.02 -14.08 20.97
CA GLU A 76 -7.90 -15.52 20.77
C GLU A 76 -9.23 -16.24 21.03
N THR A 77 -9.93 -15.89 22.11
CA THR A 77 -11.22 -16.48 22.47
C THR A 77 -12.26 -16.29 21.35
N PHE A 78 -12.40 -15.06 20.85
CA PHE A 78 -13.36 -14.77 19.78
C PHE A 78 -12.92 -15.37 18.44
N ALA A 79 -11.62 -15.42 18.13
CA ALA A 79 -11.11 -16.10 16.95
C ALA A 79 -11.48 -17.60 16.97
N ARG A 80 -11.31 -18.27 18.11
CA ARG A 80 -11.69 -19.69 18.29
C ARG A 80 -13.21 -19.89 18.19
N LYS A 81 -14.02 -19.01 18.79
CA LYS A 81 -15.49 -19.05 18.65
C LYS A 81 -15.93 -18.89 17.19
N SER A 82 -15.30 -17.98 16.45
CA SER A 82 -15.51 -17.80 15.02
C SER A 82 -15.26 -19.10 14.24
N MET A 83 -14.15 -19.81 14.52
CA MET A 83 -13.87 -21.12 13.90
C MET A 83 -14.92 -22.17 14.24
N GLN A 84 -15.31 -22.28 15.52
CA GLN A 84 -16.26 -23.29 15.98
C GLN A 84 -17.64 -23.14 15.34
N VAL A 85 -18.11 -21.91 15.19
CA VAL A 85 -19.43 -21.64 14.58
C VAL A 85 -19.48 -22.03 13.11
N ALA A 86 -18.38 -21.87 12.38
CA ALA A 86 -18.30 -22.25 10.96
C ALA A 86 -17.98 -23.73 10.73
N ALA A 87 -17.61 -24.46 11.78
CA ALA A 87 -17.36 -25.90 11.70
C ALA A 87 -18.61 -26.63 11.18
N GLY A 88 -18.43 -27.46 10.16
CA GLY A 88 -19.52 -28.19 9.51
C GLY A 88 -20.39 -27.38 8.54
N THR A 89 -20.01 -26.14 8.20
CA THR A 89 -20.61 -25.39 7.08
C THR A 89 -19.83 -25.63 5.79
N ARG A 90 -20.45 -25.45 4.62
CA ARG A 90 -19.74 -25.56 3.32
C ARG A 90 -18.55 -24.57 3.22
N ARG A 91 -18.62 -23.46 3.95
CA ARG A 91 -17.59 -22.41 4.03
C ARG A 91 -16.49 -22.66 5.07
N ALA A 92 -16.45 -23.83 5.72
CA ALA A 92 -15.54 -24.10 6.84
C ALA A 92 -14.05 -23.88 6.52
N SER A 93 -13.61 -24.17 5.28
CA SER A 93 -12.24 -23.96 4.82
C SER A 93 -11.85 -22.48 4.80
N SER A 94 -12.67 -21.63 4.18
CA SER A 94 -12.45 -20.17 4.11
C SER A 94 -12.47 -19.52 5.51
N VAL A 95 -13.34 -20.01 6.41
CA VAL A 95 -13.39 -19.50 7.78
C VAL A 95 -12.16 -19.90 8.60
N ALA A 96 -11.72 -21.15 8.48
CA ALA A 96 -10.50 -21.60 9.13
C ALA A 96 -9.29 -20.77 8.70
N GLU A 97 -9.24 -20.41 7.40
CA GLU A 97 -8.23 -19.52 6.84
C GLU A 97 -8.24 -18.13 7.52
N PHE A 98 -9.40 -17.45 7.56
CA PHE A 98 -9.50 -16.12 8.18
C PHE A 98 -9.16 -16.12 9.67
N SER A 99 -9.57 -17.14 10.40
CA SER A 99 -9.25 -17.25 11.83
C SER A 99 -7.76 -17.53 12.05
N ALA A 100 -7.11 -18.31 11.19
CA ALA A 100 -5.67 -18.52 11.25
C ALA A 100 -4.89 -17.24 10.93
N ILE A 101 -5.35 -16.42 9.98
CA ILE A 101 -4.77 -15.08 9.72
C ILE A 101 -4.82 -14.21 10.98
N LEU A 102 -5.98 -14.09 11.61
CA LEU A 102 -6.13 -13.29 12.82
C LEU A 102 -5.28 -13.82 13.99
N LEU A 103 -5.29 -15.13 14.21
CA LEU A 103 -4.45 -15.77 15.23
C LEU A 103 -2.96 -15.55 14.92
N GLY A 104 -2.56 -15.42 13.65
CA GLY A 104 -1.22 -15.03 13.24
C GLY A 104 -0.77 -13.72 13.88
N TYR A 105 -1.61 -12.68 13.82
CA TYR A 105 -1.35 -11.40 14.49
C TYR A 105 -1.27 -11.55 16.01
N VAL A 106 -2.21 -12.27 16.62
CA VAL A 106 -2.20 -12.53 18.08
C VAL A 106 -0.91 -13.25 18.52
N MET A 107 -0.51 -14.30 17.79
CA MET A 107 0.72 -15.05 18.07
C MET A 107 1.95 -14.15 17.94
N ARG A 108 1.98 -13.27 16.95
CA ARG A 108 3.06 -12.30 16.78
C ARG A 108 3.18 -11.36 17.99
N GLU A 109 2.08 -10.79 18.45
CA GLU A 109 2.12 -9.88 19.61
C GLU A 109 2.43 -10.61 20.93
N ARG A 110 2.15 -11.91 21.00
CA ARG A 110 2.58 -12.80 22.09
C ARG A 110 4.01 -13.30 21.97
N ARG A 111 4.69 -13.05 20.85
CA ARG A 111 6.02 -13.61 20.51
C ARG A 111 6.04 -15.15 20.41
N THR A 112 4.95 -15.71 19.90
CA THR A 112 4.74 -17.16 19.65
C THR A 112 4.52 -17.50 18.17
N GLN A 113 4.92 -16.61 17.26
CA GLN A 113 4.68 -16.72 15.81
C GLN A 113 5.24 -17.99 15.16
N SER A 114 6.22 -18.67 15.78
CA SER A 114 6.76 -19.95 15.30
C SER A 114 5.69 -21.04 15.17
N THR A 115 4.62 -20.98 15.97
CA THR A 115 3.49 -21.92 15.89
C THR A 115 2.70 -21.79 14.57
N GLY A 116 2.69 -20.61 13.96
CA GLY A 116 1.98 -20.36 12.70
C GLY A 116 2.76 -20.78 11.44
N LEU A 117 4.07 -21.05 11.57
CA LEU A 117 4.94 -21.27 10.41
C LEU A 117 4.54 -22.47 9.53
N PRO A 118 4.22 -23.67 10.08
CA PRO A 118 3.83 -24.81 9.26
C PRO A 118 2.55 -24.56 8.46
N ILE A 119 1.58 -23.84 9.06
CA ILE A 119 0.32 -23.47 8.41
C ILE A 119 0.59 -22.57 7.21
N MET A 120 1.40 -21.52 7.42
CA MET A 120 1.71 -20.55 6.36
C MET A 120 2.53 -21.17 5.22
N ARG A 121 3.46 -22.09 5.53
CA ARG A 121 4.18 -22.88 4.50
C ARG A 121 3.21 -23.70 3.65
N GLY A 122 2.32 -24.45 4.29
CA GLY A 122 1.30 -25.24 3.58
C GLY A 122 0.40 -24.39 2.68
N TRP A 123 0.06 -23.17 3.10
CA TRP A 123 -0.71 -22.23 2.27
C TRP A 123 0.06 -21.76 1.04
N VAL A 124 1.33 -21.38 1.19
CA VAL A 124 2.19 -21.02 0.06
C VAL A 124 2.40 -22.19 -0.90
N GLU A 125 2.57 -23.41 -0.39
CA GLU A 125 2.67 -24.63 -1.20
C GLU A 125 1.38 -24.91 -1.97
N SER A 126 0.22 -24.73 -1.35
CA SER A 126 -1.09 -24.95 -1.97
C SER A 126 -1.47 -23.87 -3.00
N ARG A 127 -1.00 -22.62 -2.82
CA ARG A 127 -1.33 -21.46 -3.67
C ARG A 127 -0.06 -20.65 -4.00
N PRO A 128 0.87 -21.20 -4.80
CA PRO A 128 2.19 -20.60 -4.98
C PRO A 128 2.18 -19.25 -5.74
N HIS A 129 1.12 -18.93 -6.46
CA HIS A 129 0.99 -17.65 -7.18
C HIS A 129 0.32 -16.54 -6.35
N TYR A 130 -0.22 -16.88 -5.18
CA TYR A 130 -0.95 -15.92 -4.35
C TYR A 130 0.03 -15.16 -3.44
N LEU A 131 0.39 -13.95 -3.88
CA LEU A 131 1.42 -13.11 -3.25
C LEU A 131 1.18 -12.76 -1.76
N PRO A 132 -0.07 -12.53 -1.29
CA PRO A 132 -0.31 -12.20 0.12
C PRO A 132 0.21 -13.28 1.10
N TYR A 133 0.11 -14.57 0.75
CA TYR A 133 0.69 -15.63 1.59
C TYR A 133 2.21 -15.61 1.60
N ARG A 134 2.84 -15.30 0.46
CA ARG A 134 4.30 -15.17 0.39
C ARG A 134 4.79 -14.03 1.25
N ALA A 135 4.12 -12.87 1.19
CA ALA A 135 4.44 -11.72 2.01
C ALA A 135 4.24 -12.01 3.52
N ALA A 136 3.13 -12.67 3.89
CA ALA A 136 2.89 -13.08 5.27
C ALA A 136 3.93 -14.10 5.77
N LEU A 137 4.30 -15.10 4.95
CA LEU A 137 5.34 -16.07 5.26
C LEU A 137 6.69 -15.39 5.44
N ALA A 138 7.06 -14.52 4.50
CA ALA A 138 8.31 -13.76 4.55
C ALA A 138 8.41 -12.96 5.84
N TRP A 139 7.29 -12.35 6.26
CA TRP A 139 7.28 -11.54 7.47
C TRP A 139 7.50 -12.37 8.74
N ILE A 140 6.82 -13.51 8.85
CA ILE A 140 7.02 -14.44 9.97
C ILE A 140 8.47 -14.93 10.00
N LEU A 141 9.03 -15.30 8.84
CA LEU A 141 10.42 -15.74 8.71
C LEU A 141 11.41 -14.64 9.12
N ALA A 142 11.19 -13.41 8.67
CA ALA A 142 12.00 -12.25 9.01
C ALA A 142 12.01 -11.99 10.52
N ASP A 143 10.83 -12.00 11.16
CA ASP A 143 10.70 -11.79 12.61
C ASP A 143 11.37 -12.91 13.43
N MET A 144 11.58 -14.10 12.85
CA MET A 144 12.33 -15.20 13.47
C MET A 144 13.83 -15.21 13.14
N GLY A 145 14.31 -14.25 12.34
CA GLY A 145 15.71 -14.20 11.90
C GLY A 145 16.07 -15.16 10.76
N ASN A 146 15.09 -15.78 10.11
CA ASN A 146 15.31 -16.66 8.95
C ASN A 146 15.46 -15.82 7.65
N VAL A 147 16.51 -14.99 7.61
CA VAL A 147 16.72 -13.94 6.60
C VAL A 147 16.70 -14.48 5.17
N ASN A 148 17.51 -15.50 4.86
CA ASN A 148 17.64 -16.03 3.50
C ASN A 148 16.31 -16.56 2.94
N GLU A 149 15.50 -17.17 3.80
CA GLU A 149 14.23 -17.73 3.39
C GLU A 149 13.16 -16.65 3.22
N ALA A 150 13.16 -15.64 4.11
CA ALA A 150 12.32 -14.46 3.95
C ALA A 150 12.63 -13.75 2.63
N GLU A 151 13.91 -13.53 2.33
CA GLU A 151 14.36 -12.92 1.07
C GLU A 151 13.90 -13.73 -0.15
N THR A 152 14.02 -15.06 -0.12
CA THR A 152 13.51 -15.94 -1.19
C THR A 152 12.01 -15.75 -1.47
N GLN A 153 11.20 -15.59 -0.42
CA GLN A 153 9.78 -15.32 -0.60
C GLN A 153 9.53 -13.91 -1.14
N LEU A 154 10.29 -12.91 -0.66
CA LEU A 154 10.15 -11.53 -1.09
C LEU A 154 10.58 -11.32 -2.53
N THR A 155 11.64 -11.97 -3.01
CA THR A 155 12.07 -11.87 -4.42
C THR A 155 10.91 -12.14 -5.37
N ARG A 156 10.10 -13.19 -5.11
CA ARG A 156 8.92 -13.50 -5.92
C ARG A 156 7.81 -12.44 -5.83
N VAL A 157 7.69 -11.76 -4.68
CA VAL A 157 6.74 -10.67 -4.50
C VAL A 157 7.20 -9.43 -5.26
N PHE A 158 8.48 -9.05 -5.15
CA PHE A 158 9.05 -7.86 -5.77
C PHE A 158 9.38 -8.02 -7.27
N GLU A 159 9.46 -9.26 -7.78
CA GLU A 159 9.45 -9.53 -9.24
C GLU A 159 8.12 -9.12 -9.91
N SER A 160 7.04 -9.08 -9.13
CA SER A 160 5.73 -8.64 -9.60
C SER A 160 5.64 -7.11 -9.56
N ASP A 161 4.93 -6.53 -10.54
CA ASP A 161 4.64 -5.10 -10.52
C ASP A 161 3.56 -4.80 -9.47
N LEU A 162 4.01 -4.49 -8.25
CA LEU A 162 3.14 -4.17 -7.12
C LEU A 162 2.36 -2.86 -7.30
N SER A 163 2.64 -2.05 -8.33
CA SER A 163 1.79 -0.89 -8.64
C SER A 163 0.49 -1.31 -9.33
N LYS A 164 0.48 -2.48 -9.97
CA LYS A 164 -0.72 -3.06 -10.55
C LYS A 164 -1.65 -3.49 -9.41
N HIS A 165 -2.95 -3.36 -9.66
CA HIS A 165 -3.99 -3.78 -8.72
C HIS A 165 -4.05 -2.98 -7.40
N ARG A 166 -3.60 -1.70 -7.37
CA ARG A 166 -3.81 -0.80 -6.21
C ARG A 166 -5.27 -0.72 -5.72
N GLN A 167 -6.22 -1.03 -6.60
CA GLN A 167 -7.65 -1.06 -6.30
C GLN A 167 -8.13 -2.37 -5.65
N ALA A 168 -7.34 -3.44 -5.66
CA ALA A 168 -7.71 -4.72 -5.06
C ALA A 168 -7.74 -4.62 -3.52
N ALA A 169 -8.69 -5.28 -2.88
CA ALA A 169 -8.91 -5.18 -1.44
C ALA A 169 -7.71 -5.66 -0.61
N GLU A 170 -6.94 -6.61 -1.15
CA GLU A 170 -5.80 -7.23 -0.47
C GLU A 170 -4.47 -6.56 -0.79
N TRP A 171 -4.48 -5.55 -1.68
CA TRP A 171 -3.27 -4.87 -2.12
C TRP A 171 -2.55 -4.18 -0.96
N LEU A 172 -3.29 -3.43 -0.13
CA LEU A 172 -2.69 -2.70 0.98
C LEU A 172 -2.06 -3.65 2.02
N PRO A 173 -2.76 -4.70 2.50
CA PRO A 173 -2.13 -5.75 3.31
C PRO A 173 -0.90 -6.40 2.66
N LEU A 174 -0.97 -6.73 1.36
CA LEU A 174 0.15 -7.33 0.64
C LEU A 174 1.40 -6.45 0.70
N VAL A 175 1.28 -5.18 0.29
CA VAL A 175 2.43 -4.28 0.21
C VAL A 175 2.98 -3.95 1.59
N THR A 176 2.13 -3.79 2.61
CA THR A 176 2.62 -3.52 3.97
C THR A 176 3.28 -4.75 4.58
N MET A 177 2.74 -5.96 4.44
CA MET A 177 3.41 -7.18 4.92
C MET A 177 4.76 -7.39 4.22
N ALA A 178 4.82 -7.22 2.90
CA ALA A 178 6.06 -7.36 2.14
C ALA A 178 7.11 -6.32 2.55
N GLY A 179 6.70 -5.07 2.70
CA GLY A 179 7.58 -3.99 3.12
C GLY A 179 8.04 -4.11 4.58
N MET A 180 7.17 -4.59 5.47
CA MET A 180 7.57 -4.88 6.86
C MET A 180 8.56 -6.04 6.92
N ALA A 181 8.36 -7.10 6.13
CA ALA A 181 9.32 -8.20 6.03
C ALA A 181 10.68 -7.71 5.49
N ALA A 182 10.67 -6.91 4.41
CA ALA A 182 11.87 -6.31 3.84
C ALA A 182 12.60 -5.41 4.85
N ALA A 183 11.86 -4.58 5.58
CA ALA A 183 12.42 -3.70 6.60
C ALA A 183 12.97 -4.44 7.82
N THR A 184 12.38 -5.58 8.19
CA THR A 184 12.89 -6.44 9.28
C THR A 184 14.21 -7.11 8.90
N ILE A 185 14.42 -7.46 7.63
CA ILE A 185 15.71 -8.01 7.13
C ILE A 185 16.67 -6.93 6.63
N ASP A 186 16.42 -5.66 6.95
CA ASP A 186 17.22 -4.50 6.56
C ASP A 186 17.44 -4.32 5.04
N ASN A 187 16.50 -4.79 4.21
CA ASN A 187 16.51 -4.52 2.77
C ASN A 187 15.93 -3.12 2.47
N ALA A 188 16.82 -2.13 2.43
CA ALA A 188 16.48 -0.72 2.26
C ALA A 188 15.82 -0.38 0.91
N GLU A 189 16.19 -1.07 -0.17
CA GLU A 189 15.66 -0.82 -1.52
C GLU A 189 14.18 -1.18 -1.58
N TRP A 190 13.83 -2.40 -1.18
CA TRP A 190 12.44 -2.88 -1.16
C TRP A 190 11.58 -2.09 -0.17
N ALA A 191 12.11 -1.79 1.02
CA ALA A 191 11.42 -0.94 1.97
C ALA A 191 11.11 0.46 1.38
N SER A 192 12.05 1.05 0.64
CA SER A 192 11.87 2.37 0.01
C SER A 192 10.78 2.34 -1.05
N MET A 193 10.73 1.29 -1.87
CA MET A 193 9.69 1.16 -2.89
C MET A 193 8.28 1.11 -2.27
N ILE A 194 8.12 0.42 -1.14
CA ILE A 194 6.82 0.33 -0.45
C ILE A 194 6.46 1.67 0.22
N VAL A 195 7.44 2.41 0.73
CA VAL A 195 7.22 3.77 1.25
C VAL A 195 6.55 4.64 0.18
N ASP A 196 7.11 4.69 -1.02
CA ASP A 196 6.56 5.48 -2.12
C ASP A 196 5.16 4.99 -2.55
N LEU A 197 4.96 3.67 -2.62
CA LEU A 197 3.70 3.08 -3.04
C LEU A 197 2.55 3.38 -2.06
N THR A 198 2.86 3.50 -0.77
CA THR A 198 1.87 3.67 0.31
C THR A 198 1.60 5.13 0.66
N GLU A 199 2.29 6.10 0.03
CA GLU A 199 2.06 7.53 0.26
C GLU A 199 0.59 7.96 0.11
N PRO A 200 -0.13 7.56 -0.96
CA PRO A 200 -1.54 7.95 -1.14
C PRO A 200 -2.50 7.38 -0.09
N HIS A 201 -2.06 6.39 0.70
CA HIS A 201 -2.86 5.71 1.71
C HIS A 201 -2.42 6.07 3.12
N ARG A 202 -1.60 7.12 3.28
CA ARG A 202 -1.01 7.55 4.56
C ARG A 202 -1.98 7.60 5.72
N GLU A 203 -3.16 8.15 5.46
CA GLU A 203 -4.20 8.45 6.45
C GLU A 203 -5.08 7.23 6.78
N GLU A 204 -4.89 6.11 6.06
CA GLU A 204 -5.69 4.91 6.21
C GLU A 204 -5.11 3.93 7.24
N TRP A 205 -5.94 2.97 7.63
CA TRP A 205 -5.54 1.79 8.37
C TRP A 205 -5.49 0.56 7.46
N VAL A 206 -4.50 -0.28 7.67
CA VAL A 206 -4.37 -1.56 6.98
C VAL A 206 -5.40 -2.53 7.56
N VAL A 207 -6.35 -2.95 6.73
CA VAL A 207 -7.39 -3.92 7.09
C VAL A 207 -7.27 -5.14 6.19
N VAL A 208 -7.20 -6.32 6.79
CA VAL A 208 -7.09 -7.59 6.08
C VAL A 208 -8.49 -8.14 5.79
N GLY A 209 -8.78 -8.39 4.51
CA GLY A 209 -10.08 -8.89 4.07
C GLY A 209 -11.24 -7.99 4.51
N THR A 210 -12.41 -8.59 4.75
CA THR A 210 -13.62 -7.86 5.19
C THR A 210 -13.64 -7.56 6.71
N GLY A 211 -12.53 -7.04 7.23
CA GLY A 211 -12.33 -6.82 8.67
C GLY A 211 -11.90 -8.08 9.43
N VAL A 212 -11.08 -8.94 8.81
CA VAL A 212 -10.54 -10.16 9.45
C VAL A 212 -9.56 -9.78 10.55
N ALA A 213 -8.65 -8.87 10.23
CA ALA A 213 -7.63 -8.35 11.11
C ALA A 213 -7.32 -6.89 10.74
N VAL A 214 -6.72 -6.17 11.67
CA VAL A 214 -6.24 -4.81 11.48
C VAL A 214 -4.74 -4.84 11.73
N ASP A 215 -3.95 -4.37 10.76
CA ASP A 215 -2.48 -4.31 10.83
C ASP A 215 -1.96 -2.89 11.14
N GLY A 216 -2.85 -1.99 11.55
CA GLY A 216 -2.51 -0.68 12.11
C GLY A 216 -2.52 0.45 11.08
N PRO A 217 -2.17 1.68 11.50
CA PRO A 217 -2.10 2.83 10.61
C PRO A 217 -1.04 2.60 9.51
N VAL A 218 -1.38 2.96 8.27
CA VAL A 218 -0.44 2.88 7.14
C VAL A 218 0.79 3.72 7.42
N SER A 219 0.62 4.95 7.93
CA SER A 219 1.75 5.79 8.30
C SER A 219 2.67 5.11 9.31
N LEU A 220 2.15 4.37 10.29
CA LEU A 220 2.99 3.71 11.28
C LEU A 220 3.88 2.62 10.64
N ARG A 221 3.32 1.82 9.73
CA ARG A 221 4.08 0.82 8.98
C ARG A 221 5.08 1.49 8.04
N ARG A 222 4.65 2.55 7.36
CA ARG A 222 5.48 3.32 6.45
C ARG A 222 6.66 3.98 7.15
N GLY A 223 6.45 4.51 8.35
CA GLY A 223 7.52 5.12 9.13
C GLY A 223 8.60 4.12 9.55
N PHE A 224 8.23 2.88 9.85
CA PHE A 224 9.20 1.81 10.09
C PHE A 224 10.05 1.51 8.85
N MET A 225 9.40 1.38 7.68
CA MET A 225 10.09 1.13 6.41
C MET A 225 10.99 2.31 6.01
N ALA A 226 10.50 3.54 6.16
CA ALA A 226 11.25 4.77 5.90
C ALA A 226 12.50 4.88 6.77
N ALA A 227 12.41 4.49 8.06
CA ALA A 227 13.56 4.44 8.96
C ALA A 227 14.63 3.46 8.45
N THR A 228 14.23 2.27 8.01
CA THR A 228 15.16 1.27 7.44
C THR A 228 15.80 1.76 6.13
N SER A 229 15.06 2.49 5.29
CA SER A 229 15.57 3.06 4.04
C SER A 229 16.34 4.38 4.20
N GLY A 230 16.56 4.84 5.44
CA GLY A 230 17.30 6.09 5.72
C GLY A 230 16.51 7.38 5.46
N GLN A 231 15.21 7.30 5.18
CA GLN A 231 14.32 8.43 4.96
C GLN A 231 13.80 8.96 6.32
N LEU A 232 14.71 9.47 7.16
CA LEU A 232 14.43 9.74 8.57
C LEU A 232 13.34 10.80 8.80
N ASP A 233 13.24 11.81 7.94
CA ASP A 233 12.20 12.85 8.04
C ASP A 233 10.80 12.26 7.83
N ILE A 234 10.64 11.39 6.82
CA ILE A 234 9.40 10.66 6.55
C ILE A 234 9.10 9.71 7.70
N ALA A 235 10.12 8.99 8.17
CA ALA A 235 9.98 8.08 9.31
C ALA A 235 9.44 8.79 10.56
N SER A 236 10.01 9.95 10.90
CA SER A 236 9.59 10.76 12.05
C SER A 236 8.14 11.21 11.92
N ALA A 237 7.80 11.86 10.80
CA ALA A 237 6.46 12.40 10.56
C ALA A 237 5.38 11.30 10.55
N ASP A 238 5.70 10.13 10.01
CA ASP A 238 4.75 9.03 9.87
C ASP A 238 4.55 8.21 11.14
N ILE A 239 5.61 8.02 11.93
CA ILE A 239 5.52 7.43 13.27
C ILE A 239 4.71 8.35 14.18
N GLU A 240 4.96 9.65 14.17
CA GLU A 240 4.20 10.63 14.96
C GLU A 240 2.72 10.61 14.56
N HIS A 241 2.42 10.70 13.26
CA HIS A 241 1.06 10.66 12.77
C HIS A 241 0.35 9.35 13.13
N GLY A 242 1.04 8.22 12.95
CA GLY A 242 0.49 6.89 13.20
C GLY A 242 0.22 6.66 14.68
N GLU A 243 1.11 7.13 15.56
CA GLU A 243 0.86 7.09 17.00
C GLU A 243 -0.33 7.96 17.39
N ALA A 244 -0.43 9.18 16.86
CA ALA A 244 -1.55 10.07 17.15
C ALA A 244 -2.88 9.44 16.70
N ALA A 245 -2.91 8.81 15.52
CA ALA A 245 -4.07 8.04 15.04
C ALA A 245 -4.39 6.87 15.97
N ALA A 246 -3.39 6.08 16.37
CA ALA A 246 -3.57 4.95 17.27
C ALA A 246 -4.10 5.37 18.65
N ARG A 247 -3.60 6.47 19.21
CA ARG A 247 -4.08 7.02 20.49
C ARG A 247 -5.52 7.50 20.41
N ARG A 248 -5.89 8.25 19.36
CA ARG A 248 -7.27 8.70 19.13
C ARG A 248 -8.24 7.52 19.01
N ALA A 249 -7.78 6.43 18.40
CA ALA A 249 -8.58 5.23 18.17
C ALA A 249 -8.62 4.26 19.37
N GLY A 250 -7.91 4.54 20.47
CA GLY A 250 -7.79 3.63 21.62
C GLY A 250 -7.05 2.33 21.31
N ALA A 251 -6.18 2.36 20.30
CA ALA A 251 -5.58 1.18 19.68
C ALA A 251 -4.21 0.85 20.31
N HIS A 252 -4.24 0.37 21.56
CA HIS A 252 -3.04 0.18 22.40
C HIS A 252 -1.95 -0.69 21.77
N THR A 253 -2.31 -1.71 20.99
CA THR A 253 -1.33 -2.55 20.26
C THR A 253 -0.43 -1.71 19.37
N PHE A 254 -0.99 -0.73 18.67
CA PHE A 254 -0.23 0.13 17.76
C PHE A 254 0.45 1.30 18.46
N VAL A 255 -0.02 1.70 19.64
CA VAL A 255 0.72 2.65 20.50
C VAL A 255 2.02 2.03 21.00
N ILE A 256 1.99 0.75 21.42
CA ILE A 256 3.20 -0.01 21.79
C ILE A 256 4.17 -0.07 20.61
N MET A 257 3.68 -0.43 19.41
CA MET A 257 4.51 -0.48 18.20
C MET A 257 5.12 0.89 17.86
N ALA A 258 4.34 1.96 17.90
CA ALA A 258 4.81 3.29 17.57
C ALA A 258 5.93 3.77 18.49
N GLN A 259 5.83 3.50 19.79
CA GLN A 259 6.89 3.81 20.75
C GLN A 259 8.15 2.98 20.49
N SER A 260 8.00 1.70 20.13
CA SER A 260 9.11 0.85 19.73
C SER A 260 9.79 1.34 18.44
N TYR A 261 9.02 1.78 17.45
CA TYR A 261 9.56 2.29 16.18
C TYR A 261 10.23 3.65 16.34
N ARG A 262 9.67 4.53 17.18
CA ARG A 262 10.33 5.79 17.56
C ARG A 262 11.66 5.52 18.25
N ALA A 263 11.72 4.56 19.17
CA ALA A 263 12.99 4.19 19.80
C ALA A 263 14.04 3.73 18.79
N ARG A 264 13.63 2.95 17.76
CA ARG A 264 14.52 2.57 16.65
C ARG A 264 15.00 3.81 15.87
N LEU A 265 14.10 4.73 15.53
CA LEU A 265 14.45 5.98 14.85
C LEU A 265 15.42 6.84 15.68
N GLU A 266 15.18 6.96 16.98
CA GLU A 266 16.04 7.69 17.91
C GLU A 266 17.47 7.11 17.97
N ILE A 267 17.63 5.78 17.85
CA ILE A 267 18.95 5.16 17.70
C ILE A 267 19.62 5.58 16.39
N LEU A 268 18.88 5.55 15.27
CA LEU A 268 19.40 5.93 13.95
C LEU A 268 19.84 7.40 13.90
N GLU A 269 19.18 8.27 14.66
CA GLU A 269 19.53 9.67 14.83
C GLU A 269 20.68 9.92 15.83
N GLY A 270 21.24 8.86 16.43
CA GLY A 270 22.33 8.99 17.39
C GLY A 270 21.89 9.44 18.79
N ARG A 271 20.63 9.19 19.17
CA ARG A 271 20.03 9.53 20.47
C ARG A 271 19.65 8.29 21.30
N PRO A 272 20.61 7.38 21.62
CA PRO A 272 20.30 6.10 22.26
C PRO A 272 19.71 6.21 23.67
N ASP A 273 20.02 7.27 24.42
CA ASP A 273 19.43 7.51 25.75
C ASP A 273 17.93 7.86 25.67
N VAL A 274 17.55 8.60 24.63
CA VAL A 274 16.14 8.91 24.35
C VAL A 274 15.42 7.64 23.90
N ALA A 275 16.06 6.85 23.03
CA ALA A 275 15.54 5.56 22.60
C ALA A 275 15.23 4.61 23.76
N ALA A 276 16.10 4.55 24.76
CA ALA A 276 15.88 3.73 25.95
C ALA A 276 14.57 4.14 26.68
N THR A 277 14.29 5.43 26.76
CA THR A 277 13.05 5.96 27.36
C THR A 277 11.82 5.53 26.54
N SER A 278 11.87 5.66 25.21
CA SER A 278 10.80 5.22 24.31
C SER A 278 10.55 3.71 24.39
N TYR A 279 11.60 2.88 24.45
CA TYR A 279 11.46 1.43 24.66
C TYR A 279 10.85 1.09 26.03
N LEU A 280 11.23 1.78 27.10
CA LEU A 280 10.66 1.56 28.43
C LEU A 280 9.18 1.95 28.49
N ALA A 281 8.79 3.04 27.85
CA ALA A 281 7.38 3.42 27.71
C ALA A 281 6.58 2.31 27.02
N ALA A 282 7.10 1.79 25.91
CA ALA A 282 6.46 0.69 25.18
C ALA A 282 6.37 -0.57 26.05
N ALA A 283 7.44 -0.91 26.76
CA ALA A 283 7.49 -2.09 27.62
C ALA A 283 6.49 -2.01 28.77
N ASN A 284 6.33 -0.83 29.38
CA ASN A 284 5.38 -0.63 30.47
C ASN A 284 3.94 -0.75 29.98
N LEU A 285 3.63 -0.19 28.80
CA LEU A 285 2.32 -0.36 28.20
C LEU A 285 2.03 -1.82 27.83
N SER A 286 3.00 -2.54 27.23
CA SER A 286 2.88 -3.99 27.00
C SER A 286 2.58 -4.76 28.28
N LYS A 287 3.29 -4.45 29.38
CA LYS A 287 3.08 -5.10 30.68
C LYS A 287 1.67 -4.85 31.23
N ALA A 288 1.16 -3.62 31.10
CA ALA A 288 -0.18 -3.25 31.54
C ALA A 288 -1.29 -4.03 30.83
N HIS A 289 -1.03 -4.49 29.59
CA HIS A 289 -1.93 -5.33 28.80
C HIS A 289 -1.59 -6.84 28.85
N GLY A 290 -0.75 -7.28 29.79
CA GLY A 290 -0.42 -8.70 29.95
C GLY A 290 0.50 -9.28 28.87
N LEU A 291 1.15 -8.45 28.05
CA LEU A 291 2.07 -8.85 26.99
C LEU A 291 3.50 -8.99 27.54
N ASP A 292 3.69 -9.96 28.43
CA ASP A 292 4.93 -10.12 29.21
C ASP A 292 6.17 -10.38 28.35
N ALA A 293 6.06 -11.25 27.35
CA ALA A 293 7.17 -11.56 26.45
C ALA A 293 7.63 -10.33 25.66
N TRP A 294 6.67 -9.58 25.10
CA TRP A 294 6.96 -8.34 24.38
C TRP A 294 7.54 -7.26 25.30
N SER A 295 6.98 -7.13 26.51
CA SER A 295 7.51 -6.24 27.54
C SER A 295 8.98 -6.56 27.89
N GLY A 296 9.31 -7.85 28.07
CA GLY A 296 10.67 -8.31 28.32
C GLY A 296 11.63 -7.99 27.19
N GLU A 297 11.23 -8.26 25.94
CA GLU A 297 12.01 -7.93 24.74
C GLU A 297 12.32 -6.42 24.65
N LEU A 298 11.32 -5.56 24.88
CA LEU A 298 11.49 -4.12 24.83
C LEU A 298 12.39 -3.60 25.95
N ARG A 299 12.32 -4.17 27.17
CA ARG A 299 13.26 -3.83 28.25
C ARG A 299 14.69 -4.24 27.91
N ALA A 300 14.89 -5.39 27.29
CA ALA A 300 16.21 -5.81 26.83
C ALA A 300 16.77 -4.83 25.77
N LYS A 301 15.95 -4.38 24.82
CA LYS A 301 16.32 -3.34 23.85
C LYS A 301 16.67 -2.00 24.51
N ALA A 302 15.92 -1.59 25.53
CA ALA A 302 16.23 -0.38 26.30
C ALA A 302 17.61 -0.48 26.98
N ALA A 303 17.87 -1.59 27.68
CA ALA A 303 19.15 -1.83 28.35
C ALA A 303 20.34 -1.86 27.37
N ALA A 304 20.16 -2.51 26.21
CA ALA A 304 21.17 -2.54 25.16
C ALA A 304 21.47 -1.15 24.57
N SER A 305 20.47 -0.26 24.52
CA SER A 305 20.64 1.11 24.02
C SER A 305 21.52 1.95 24.94
N THR A 306 21.36 1.81 26.27
CA THR A 306 22.19 2.49 27.27
C THR A 306 23.58 1.89 27.47
N SER A 307 23.75 0.59 27.20
CA SER A 307 25.04 -0.11 27.37
C SER A 307 26.05 0.20 26.26
N ARG A 308 25.61 0.81 25.15
CA ARG A 308 26.46 1.14 24.01
C ARG A 308 27.21 2.46 24.27
N GLN A 309 28.32 2.41 25.02
CA GLN A 309 29.34 3.46 24.98
C GLN A 309 29.80 3.67 23.51
N PRO A 310 30.14 4.91 23.10
CA PRO A 310 30.42 5.19 21.70
C PRO A 310 31.74 4.53 21.30
N ALA A 311 31.66 3.41 20.58
CA ALA A 311 32.75 2.98 19.73
C ALA A 311 32.79 3.94 18.54
N SER A 312 33.81 4.81 18.52
CA SER A 312 34.18 5.68 17.41
C SER A 312 34.00 4.95 16.08
N SER A 313 32.89 5.23 15.39
CA SER A 313 32.64 4.74 14.04
C SER A 313 32.89 5.90 13.10
N THR A 314 34.09 5.91 12.53
CA THR A 314 34.55 6.81 11.48
C THR A 314 33.49 6.93 10.38
N THR A 315 32.84 8.08 10.30
CA THR A 315 32.03 8.45 9.14
C THR A 315 32.97 8.70 7.96
N ILE A 316 33.02 7.78 7.00
CA ILE A 316 33.58 8.06 5.67
C ILE A 316 32.47 8.73 4.86
N VAL A 317 32.45 10.06 4.83
CA VAL A 317 31.71 10.80 3.81
C VAL A 317 32.58 10.82 2.55
N ALA A 318 32.30 9.94 1.59
CA ALA A 318 32.90 10.02 0.27
C ALA A 318 32.24 11.14 -0.54
N THR A 319 32.98 12.21 -0.83
CA THR A 319 32.57 13.28 -1.75
C THR A 319 32.57 12.78 -3.20
N VAL A 320 31.40 12.61 -3.81
CA VAL A 320 31.23 12.24 -5.23
C VAL A 320 31.32 13.49 -6.12
N LYS A 321 32.14 13.45 -7.18
CA LYS A 321 32.24 14.50 -8.21
C LYS A 321 31.01 14.49 -9.15
N PRO A 322 30.50 15.64 -9.61
CA PRO A 322 29.36 15.70 -10.53
C PRO A 322 29.71 15.14 -11.91
N ARG A 323 28.78 14.41 -12.52
CA ARG A 323 28.89 13.86 -13.87
C ARG A 323 28.24 14.80 -14.88
N VAL A 324 28.95 15.15 -15.95
CA VAL A 324 28.45 16.05 -17.01
C VAL A 324 28.00 15.23 -18.23
N GLY A 325 26.79 15.50 -18.72
CA GLY A 325 26.27 14.98 -19.99
C GLY A 325 25.99 16.10 -20.98
N ARG A 326 25.99 15.82 -22.29
CA ARG A 326 25.59 16.77 -23.34
C ARG A 326 24.49 16.16 -24.19
N PHE A 327 23.43 16.90 -24.50
CA PHE A 327 22.31 16.42 -25.32
C PHE A 327 21.91 17.51 -26.31
N MET A 328 22.30 17.40 -27.58
CA MET A 328 22.06 18.45 -28.57
C MET A 328 21.72 17.92 -29.96
N LYS A 329 20.99 18.72 -30.73
CA LYS A 329 20.67 18.42 -32.13
C LYS A 329 21.74 19.01 -33.06
N VAL A 330 22.38 18.16 -33.86
CA VAL A 330 23.39 18.55 -34.86
C VAL A 330 22.87 18.15 -36.23
N GLY A 331 22.34 19.10 -37.00
CA GLY A 331 21.74 18.83 -38.31
C GLY A 331 20.49 17.95 -38.23
N LYS A 332 20.52 16.77 -38.85
CA LYS A 332 19.41 15.78 -38.87
C LYS A 332 19.54 14.68 -37.81
N VAL A 333 20.50 14.79 -36.90
CA VAL A 333 20.77 13.79 -35.85
C VAL A 333 20.92 14.46 -34.48
N TRP A 334 20.73 13.66 -33.44
CA TRP A 334 20.93 14.05 -32.04
C TRP A 334 22.22 13.42 -31.53
N GLN A 335 23.07 14.22 -30.90
CA GLN A 335 24.26 13.76 -30.21
C GLN A 335 24.01 13.75 -28.70
N VAL A 336 24.29 12.60 -28.07
CA VAL A 336 24.18 12.42 -26.62
C VAL A 336 25.53 11.97 -26.09
N HIS A 337 26.13 12.80 -25.24
CA HIS A 337 27.35 12.52 -24.50
C HIS A 337 27.02 12.30 -23.03
N PHE A 338 27.58 11.27 -22.41
CA PHE A 338 27.45 11.03 -20.98
C PHE A 338 28.59 10.11 -20.50
N ASP A 339 29.29 10.51 -19.43
CA ASP A 339 30.36 9.72 -18.78
C ASP A 339 31.39 9.16 -19.78
N GLY A 340 31.85 10.00 -20.73
CA GLY A 340 32.85 9.61 -21.74
C GLY A 340 32.30 8.87 -22.96
N SER A 341 31.02 8.49 -22.97
CA SER A 341 30.36 7.84 -24.10
C SER A 341 29.61 8.85 -24.96
N THR A 342 29.83 8.84 -26.28
CA THR A 342 29.10 9.70 -27.23
C THR A 342 28.35 8.84 -28.24
N ILE A 343 27.04 9.02 -28.35
CA ILE A 343 26.19 8.35 -29.34
C ILE A 343 25.52 9.36 -30.27
N THR A 344 25.19 8.91 -31.47
CA THR A 344 24.39 9.66 -32.44
C THR A 344 23.11 8.92 -32.73
N VAL A 345 21.96 9.58 -32.60
CA VAL A 345 20.63 9.00 -32.78
C VAL A 345 19.86 9.80 -33.84
N ALA A 346 19.10 9.12 -34.70
CA ALA A 346 18.28 9.78 -35.72
C ALA A 346 17.16 10.63 -35.10
N ASP A 347 16.79 11.73 -35.75
CA ASP A 347 15.70 12.61 -35.29
C ASP A 347 14.35 11.87 -35.30
N MET A 348 13.66 11.91 -34.16
CA MET A 348 12.35 11.28 -33.96
C MET A 348 11.53 12.06 -32.94
N LYS A 349 10.21 11.88 -32.97
CA LYS A 349 9.26 12.65 -32.14
C LYS A 349 9.58 12.65 -30.64
N GLY A 350 10.19 11.58 -30.11
CA GLY A 350 10.55 11.48 -28.70
C GLY A 350 11.79 12.29 -28.28
N MET A 351 12.68 12.67 -29.21
CA MET A 351 13.92 13.39 -28.87
C MET A 351 13.69 14.85 -28.46
N PRO A 352 12.83 15.63 -29.16
CA PRO A 352 12.44 16.96 -28.70
C PRO A 352 11.71 16.95 -27.34
N MET A 353 10.86 15.95 -27.11
CA MET A 353 10.18 15.79 -25.82
C MET A 353 11.16 15.46 -24.69
N LEU A 354 12.16 14.63 -24.98
CA LEU A 354 13.22 14.31 -24.03
C LEU A 354 14.10 15.53 -23.72
N LEU A 355 14.46 16.33 -24.74
CA LEU A 355 15.18 17.59 -24.55
C LEU A 355 14.41 18.52 -23.60
N GLU A 356 13.10 18.66 -23.77
CA GLU A 356 12.27 19.53 -22.94
C GLU A 356 12.22 19.05 -21.47
N LEU A 357 12.15 17.73 -21.26
CA LEU A 357 12.23 17.16 -19.92
C LEU A 357 13.62 17.36 -19.29
N LEU A 358 14.70 17.23 -20.07
CA LEU A 358 16.06 17.48 -19.58
C LEU A 358 16.32 18.96 -19.25
N ARG A 359 15.65 19.90 -19.94
CA ARG A 359 15.71 21.35 -19.66
C ARG A 359 15.04 21.72 -18.35
N SER A 360 14.04 20.95 -17.95
CA SER A 360 13.23 21.20 -16.75
C SER A 360 13.31 20.01 -15.78
N PRO A 361 14.51 19.70 -15.23
CA PRO A 361 14.67 18.58 -14.31
C PRO A 361 13.79 18.77 -13.08
N ASN A 362 13.24 17.66 -12.57
CA ASN A 362 12.33 17.61 -11.42
C ASN A 362 11.03 18.42 -11.57
N THR A 363 10.66 18.82 -12.80
CA THR A 363 9.41 19.54 -13.07
C THR A 363 8.43 18.64 -13.83
N ASP A 364 7.18 18.63 -13.36
CA ASP A 364 6.10 17.86 -13.98
C ASP A 364 5.51 18.65 -15.17
N ILE A 365 5.66 18.13 -16.40
CA ILE A 365 5.13 18.74 -17.63
C ILE A 365 3.87 17.99 -18.07
N HIS A 366 2.75 18.69 -18.28
CA HIS A 366 1.50 18.04 -18.66
C HIS A 366 1.58 17.47 -20.08
N VAL A 367 0.97 16.31 -20.30
CA VAL A 367 1.09 15.58 -21.57
C VAL A 367 0.62 16.36 -22.81
N ARG A 368 -0.33 17.29 -22.64
CA ARG A 368 -0.78 18.17 -23.72
C ARG A 368 0.30 19.17 -24.12
N GLU A 369 1.02 19.74 -23.17
CA GLU A 369 2.12 20.68 -23.42
C GLU A 369 3.28 19.96 -24.12
N LEU A 370 3.63 18.76 -23.64
CA LEU A 370 4.68 17.94 -24.26
C LEU A 370 4.29 17.43 -25.67
N SER A 371 2.99 17.24 -25.92
CA SER A 371 2.48 16.88 -27.26
C SER A 371 2.54 18.05 -28.25
N VAL A 372 2.44 19.30 -27.79
CA VAL A 372 2.63 20.50 -28.62
C VAL A 372 4.11 20.64 -29.01
N VAL A 373 5.05 20.31 -28.11
CA VAL A 373 6.50 20.24 -28.43
C VAL A 373 6.80 19.20 -29.50
N ALA A 374 6.11 18.05 -29.47
CA ALA A 374 6.23 16.99 -30.47
C ALA A 374 5.71 17.38 -31.86
N ASP A 375 4.71 18.27 -31.90
CA ASP A 375 4.06 18.73 -33.13
C ASP A 375 4.66 20.08 -33.62
N GLY A 376 5.35 20.82 -32.74
CA GLY A 376 5.90 22.17 -32.96
C GLY A 376 7.22 22.28 -33.75
N ILE A 377 7.84 21.17 -34.14
CA ILE A 377 8.97 21.20 -35.10
C ILE A 377 8.46 21.12 -36.57
N SER A 378 7.15 20.96 -36.76
CA SER A 378 6.51 21.03 -38.08
C SER A 378 5.21 21.81 -38.03
N ARG A 379 5.28 23.12 -37.75
CA ARG A 379 4.42 24.18 -38.34
C ARG A 379 4.64 25.51 -37.65
N GLY A 380 5.18 26.47 -38.41
CA GLY A 380 4.98 27.88 -38.10
C GLY A 380 3.54 28.32 -38.37
N SER A 381 3.21 29.45 -37.75
CA SER A 381 2.11 30.38 -38.04
C SER A 381 0.71 30.08 -37.49
N SER A 382 0.18 31.17 -36.93
CA SER A 382 -1.21 31.62 -36.72
C SER A 382 -1.98 31.18 -35.45
N ASN A 383 -2.11 32.17 -34.55
CA ASN A 383 -3.27 32.58 -33.72
C ASN A 383 -4.48 31.63 -33.67
N ASP A 384 -4.97 31.34 -32.46
CA ASP A 384 -6.06 32.14 -31.90
C ASP A 384 -6.18 31.99 -30.38
N SER A 385 -6.65 33.07 -29.81
CA SER A 385 -6.90 33.49 -28.43
C SER A 385 -8.07 32.75 -27.75
N ASP A 386 -8.26 33.09 -26.47
CA ASP A 386 -9.51 32.98 -25.68
C ASP A 386 -9.73 31.64 -24.95
N LEU A 387 -10.00 31.53 -23.63
CA LEU A 387 -10.55 32.44 -22.62
C LEU A 387 -10.05 32.04 -21.21
N SER A 388 -9.73 33.04 -20.40
CA SER A 388 -9.60 32.96 -18.94
C SER A 388 -10.98 33.09 -18.27
N VAL A 389 -11.29 32.30 -17.22
CA VAL A 389 -12.17 32.74 -16.11
C VAL A 389 -11.74 32.11 -14.78
N ARG A 390 -11.54 32.97 -13.78
CA ARG A 390 -11.32 32.74 -12.34
C ARG A 390 -12.65 32.51 -11.59
N GLY A 391 -12.55 31.84 -10.43
CA GLY A 391 -13.51 31.89 -9.30
C GLY A 391 -14.42 30.65 -9.22
N GLY A 392 -14.74 30.04 -8.09
CA GLY A 392 -14.53 30.32 -6.66
C GLY A 392 -15.10 29.13 -5.87
N TRP A 393 -14.63 28.95 -4.64
CA TRP A 393 -14.98 27.83 -3.76
C TRP A 393 -16.46 27.81 -3.36
N GLY A 394 -17.06 26.63 -3.34
CA GLY A 394 -18.36 26.34 -2.74
C GLY A 394 -18.31 24.96 -2.05
N SER A 395 -18.38 25.01 -0.72
CA SER A 395 -18.35 23.92 0.26
C SER A 395 -19.35 22.79 -0.01
N ASP A 396 -18.86 21.53 0.06
CA ASP A 396 -19.45 20.22 0.42
C ASP A 396 -20.93 19.86 0.07
N PRO A 397 -21.21 18.57 -0.27
CA PRO A 397 -20.68 17.38 0.43
C PRO A 397 -19.92 16.39 -0.48
N VAL A 398 -18.63 16.20 -0.17
CA VAL A 398 -17.68 15.23 -0.77
C VAL A 398 -17.85 13.79 -0.25
N LEU A 399 -18.89 13.48 0.51
CA LEU A 399 -19.12 12.14 1.05
C LEU A 399 -20.06 11.32 0.17
N ASP A 400 -19.55 10.79 -0.95
CA ASP A 400 -20.08 9.55 -1.60
C ASP A 400 -19.18 9.05 -2.76
N ASP A 401 -18.29 9.86 -3.31
CA ASP A 401 -17.47 9.47 -4.49
C ASP A 401 -16.42 8.41 -4.18
N GLN A 402 -15.83 8.42 -2.97
CA GLN A 402 -14.83 7.44 -2.55
C GLN A 402 -15.47 6.06 -2.28
N ALA A 403 -16.71 6.03 -1.78
CA ALA A 403 -17.49 4.81 -1.60
C ALA A 403 -17.87 4.18 -2.94
N ILE A 404 -18.32 5.00 -3.91
CA ILE A 404 -18.65 4.54 -5.27
C ILE A 404 -17.41 3.99 -6.00
N GLN A 405 -16.25 4.61 -5.83
CA GLN A 405 -14.99 4.12 -6.39
C GLN A 405 -14.55 2.80 -5.74
N SER A 406 -14.72 2.66 -4.43
CA SER A 406 -14.48 1.42 -3.70
C SER A 406 -15.39 0.27 -4.17
N TYR A 407 -16.67 0.54 -4.42
CA TYR A 407 -17.60 -0.45 -4.97
C TYR A 407 -17.23 -0.89 -6.39
N ARG A 408 -16.83 0.05 -7.27
CA ARG A 408 -16.38 -0.28 -8.64
C ARG A 408 -15.10 -1.11 -8.65
N ALA A 409 -14.16 -0.79 -7.77
CA ALA A 409 -12.93 -1.56 -7.59
C ALA A 409 -13.24 -3.01 -7.17
N ARG A 410 -14.18 -3.19 -6.23
CA ARG A 410 -14.60 -4.52 -5.76
C ARG A 410 -15.31 -5.35 -6.82
N VAL A 411 -16.14 -4.72 -7.64
CA VAL A 411 -16.79 -5.37 -8.80
C VAL A 411 -15.75 -5.94 -9.78
N LEU A 412 -14.70 -5.18 -10.08
CA LEU A 412 -13.63 -5.63 -10.98
C LEU A 412 -12.76 -6.74 -10.36
N ASP A 413 -12.56 -6.72 -9.05
CA ASP A 413 -11.82 -7.72 -8.27
C ASP A 413 -12.56 -9.07 -8.24
N LEU A 414 -13.87 -9.02 -8.03
CA LEU A 414 -14.75 -10.21 -8.06
C LEU A 414 -14.82 -10.81 -9.46
N GLN A 415 -14.91 -9.98 -10.51
CA GLN A 415 -14.87 -10.44 -11.90
C GLN A 415 -13.56 -11.14 -12.24
N ARG A 416 -12.41 -10.60 -11.82
CA ARG A 416 -11.12 -11.29 -12.00
C ARG A 416 -11.03 -12.59 -11.22
N THR A 417 -11.55 -12.62 -10.00
CA THR A 417 -11.61 -13.84 -9.19
C THR A 417 -12.42 -14.92 -9.91
N MET A 418 -13.51 -14.57 -10.57
CA MET A 418 -14.31 -15.50 -11.38
C MET A 418 -13.56 -15.96 -12.65
N ASP A 419 -12.86 -15.05 -13.34
CA ASP A 419 -12.11 -15.35 -14.57
C ASP A 419 -10.85 -16.21 -14.31
N ASP A 420 -10.21 -16.07 -13.15
CA ASP A 420 -8.98 -16.77 -12.77
C ASP A 420 -9.22 -18.19 -12.21
N THR A 421 -10.48 -18.60 -12.05
CA THR A 421 -10.83 -19.92 -11.49
C THR A 421 -10.90 -20.98 -12.59
N SER A 422 -10.10 -22.06 -12.51
CA SER A 422 -10.25 -23.19 -13.44
C SER A 422 -11.57 -23.93 -13.21
N ALA A 423 -12.24 -24.31 -14.31
CA ALA A 423 -13.65 -24.74 -14.34
C ALA A 423 -14.05 -25.87 -13.37
N ASP A 424 -13.09 -26.65 -12.84
CA ASP A 424 -13.38 -27.82 -12.02
C ASP A 424 -13.08 -27.67 -10.52
N ASN A 425 -12.43 -26.59 -10.04
CA ASN A 425 -11.89 -26.60 -8.67
C ASN A 425 -12.44 -25.57 -7.67
N ASP A 426 -13.31 -24.64 -8.07
CA ASP A 426 -13.81 -23.62 -7.13
C ASP A 426 -15.21 -23.05 -7.51
N LEU A 427 -16.14 -23.94 -7.92
CA LEU A 427 -17.54 -23.58 -8.23
C LEU A 427 -18.25 -22.83 -7.08
N GLU A 428 -17.87 -23.09 -5.83
CA GLU A 428 -18.42 -22.40 -4.65
C GLU A 428 -17.88 -20.97 -4.50
N ARG A 429 -16.64 -20.71 -4.92
CA ARG A 429 -16.03 -19.37 -4.95
C ARG A 429 -16.56 -18.52 -6.08
N VAL A 430 -16.78 -19.13 -7.25
CA VAL A 430 -17.46 -18.50 -8.39
C VAL A 430 -18.89 -18.11 -7.99
N ALA A 431 -19.66 -19.01 -7.36
CA ALA A 431 -21.02 -18.70 -6.91
C ALA A 431 -21.09 -17.59 -5.85
N ILE A 432 -20.08 -17.48 -4.97
CA ILE A 432 -19.98 -16.39 -3.97
C ILE A 432 -19.59 -15.08 -4.65
N ALA A 433 -18.64 -15.11 -5.58
CA ALA A 433 -18.24 -13.93 -6.34
C ALA A 433 -19.37 -13.44 -7.24
N GLU A 434 -20.16 -14.33 -7.85
CA GLU A 434 -21.37 -14.03 -8.62
C GLU A 434 -22.46 -13.40 -7.76
N ALA A 435 -22.75 -13.96 -6.58
CA ALA A 435 -23.76 -13.40 -5.67
C ALA A 435 -23.35 -12.03 -5.11
N GLU A 436 -22.05 -11.82 -4.83
CA GLU A 436 -21.51 -10.54 -4.38
C GLU A 436 -21.49 -9.52 -5.55
N LEU A 437 -21.15 -9.96 -6.75
CA LEU A 437 -21.17 -9.16 -7.98
C LEU A 437 -22.58 -8.71 -8.33
N ASP A 438 -23.57 -9.59 -8.28
CA ASP A 438 -24.97 -9.27 -8.55
C ASP A 438 -25.50 -8.25 -7.53
N ALA A 439 -25.19 -8.42 -6.24
CA ALA A 439 -25.56 -7.47 -5.20
C ALA A 439 -24.91 -6.08 -5.40
N LEU A 440 -23.65 -6.02 -5.84
CA LEU A 440 -22.93 -4.77 -6.10
C LEU A 440 -23.38 -4.08 -7.41
N LEU A 441 -23.66 -4.85 -8.47
CA LEU A 441 -24.13 -4.34 -9.76
C LEU A 441 -25.54 -3.76 -9.65
N ASP A 442 -26.39 -4.39 -8.87
CA ASP A 442 -27.72 -3.89 -8.55
C ASP A 442 -27.68 -2.58 -7.78
N GLU A 443 -26.73 -2.42 -6.87
CA GLU A 443 -26.51 -1.20 -6.10
C GLU A 443 -25.94 -0.05 -6.97
N LEU A 444 -25.02 -0.37 -7.89
CA LEU A 444 -24.47 0.58 -8.86
C LEU A 444 -25.50 1.05 -9.90
N LYS A 445 -26.40 0.15 -10.35
CA LYS A 445 -27.50 0.50 -11.28
C LYS A 445 -28.53 1.42 -10.64
N ARG A 446 -28.75 1.30 -9.33
CA ARG A 446 -29.72 2.12 -8.58
C ARG A 446 -29.17 3.49 -8.17
N SER A 447 -27.88 3.56 -7.84
CA SER A 447 -27.19 4.82 -7.48
C SER A 447 -26.86 5.72 -8.69
N SER A 448 -26.76 5.16 -9.90
CA SER A 448 -26.45 5.91 -11.13
C SER A 448 -27.67 6.55 -11.84
N GLY A 449 -28.85 6.52 -11.23
CA GLY A 449 -30.11 6.95 -11.85
C GLY A 449 -30.32 8.47 -12.05
N LEU A 450 -29.45 9.35 -11.57
CA LEU A 450 -29.67 10.82 -11.63
C LEU A 450 -28.36 11.61 -11.81
N ARG A 451 -27.82 11.64 -13.04
CA ARG A 451 -27.34 12.85 -13.77
C ARG A 451 -26.52 12.46 -14.99
N GLY A 452 -27.03 12.86 -16.16
CA GLY A 452 -26.43 12.61 -17.47
C GLY A 452 -25.16 13.42 -17.75
N ARG A 453 -24.37 12.90 -18.69
CA ARG A 453 -23.16 13.48 -19.33
C ARG A 453 -21.88 13.54 -18.48
N VAL A 454 -21.31 12.38 -18.16
CA VAL A 454 -19.86 12.24 -17.91
C VAL A 454 -19.22 11.48 -19.09
N ARG A 455 -19.45 11.96 -20.31
CA ARG A 455 -18.81 11.46 -21.53
C ARG A 455 -18.44 12.67 -22.38
N VAL A 456 -17.14 12.95 -22.53
CA VAL A 456 -16.44 13.53 -23.71
C VAL A 456 -15.08 14.18 -23.34
N LEU A 457 -14.85 14.64 -22.09
CA LEU A 457 -13.58 15.29 -21.70
C LEU A 457 -12.37 14.34 -21.52
N ASP A 458 -12.60 13.06 -21.22
CA ASP A 458 -11.54 12.09 -20.86
C ASP A 458 -10.81 11.45 -22.07
N LYS A 459 -11.44 11.42 -23.26
CA LYS A 459 -10.88 10.71 -24.43
C LYS A 459 -9.71 11.40 -25.13
N SER A 460 -9.57 12.72 -25.00
CA SER A 460 -8.50 13.49 -25.66
C SER A 460 -7.18 13.44 -24.87
N SER A 461 -7.26 13.59 -23.53
CA SER A 461 -6.10 13.50 -22.64
C SER A 461 -5.50 12.09 -22.65
N GLU A 462 -6.35 11.06 -22.67
CA GLU A 462 -5.91 9.67 -22.72
C GLU A 462 -5.19 9.31 -24.04
N ARG A 463 -5.66 9.86 -25.17
CA ARG A 463 -4.98 9.69 -26.46
C ARG A 463 -3.61 10.41 -26.49
N ALA A 464 -3.51 11.58 -25.88
CA ALA A 464 -2.25 12.31 -25.75
C ALA A 464 -1.25 11.52 -24.88
N ARG A 465 -1.71 10.96 -23.76
CA ARG A 465 -0.95 10.05 -22.87
C ARG A 465 -0.34 8.89 -23.63
N VAL A 466 -1.16 8.11 -24.34
CA VAL A 466 -0.67 6.96 -25.10
C VAL A 466 0.36 7.38 -26.15
N ARG A 467 0.15 8.49 -26.86
CA ARG A 467 1.06 8.98 -27.90
C ARG A 467 2.41 9.43 -27.33
N VAL A 468 2.39 10.24 -26.28
CA VAL A 468 3.59 10.80 -25.64
C VAL A 468 4.41 9.71 -24.94
N THR A 469 3.76 8.84 -24.16
CA THR A 469 4.42 7.69 -23.52
C THR A 469 5.09 6.78 -24.55
N LYS A 470 4.41 6.48 -25.67
CA LYS A 470 5.00 5.66 -26.74
C LYS A 470 6.21 6.34 -27.38
N ALA A 471 6.15 7.65 -27.61
CA ALA A 471 7.23 8.39 -28.25
C ALA A 471 8.47 8.50 -27.34
N LEU A 472 8.29 8.82 -26.06
CA LEU A 472 9.39 8.87 -25.07
C LEU A 472 10.03 7.51 -24.87
N ARG A 473 9.24 6.44 -24.69
CA ARG A 473 9.78 5.07 -24.56
C ARG A 473 10.53 4.61 -25.81
N THR A 474 10.07 5.02 -27.00
CA THR A 474 10.77 4.70 -28.25
C THR A 474 12.12 5.42 -28.35
N ALA A 475 12.20 6.69 -27.93
CA ALA A 475 13.44 7.44 -27.89
C ALA A 475 14.43 6.87 -26.86
N VAL A 476 14.00 6.61 -25.63
CA VAL A 476 14.84 6.03 -24.57
C VAL A 476 15.33 4.64 -24.97
N ARG A 477 14.49 3.78 -25.56
CA ARG A 477 14.93 2.48 -26.08
C ARG A 477 15.97 2.63 -27.18
N ARG A 478 15.80 3.57 -28.12
CA ARG A 478 16.79 3.79 -29.19
C ARG A 478 18.13 4.32 -28.66
N ILE A 479 18.10 5.09 -27.58
CA ILE A 479 19.32 5.50 -26.86
C ILE A 479 19.95 4.29 -26.15
N ASN A 480 19.14 3.43 -25.53
CA ASN A 480 19.60 2.21 -24.86
C ASN A 480 20.24 1.20 -25.81
N ASP A 481 19.65 1.01 -26.99
CA ASP A 481 20.19 0.13 -28.03
C ASP A 481 21.57 0.62 -28.52
N ALA A 482 21.83 1.94 -28.48
CA ALA A 482 23.09 2.55 -28.89
C ALA A 482 24.12 2.67 -27.75
N SER A 483 23.66 2.90 -26.52
CA SER A 483 24.47 2.86 -25.30
C SER A 483 23.60 2.44 -24.12
N PRO A 484 23.80 1.21 -23.60
CA PRO A 484 23.06 0.72 -22.43
C PRO A 484 23.27 1.58 -21.18
N LEU A 485 24.41 2.28 -21.08
CA LEU A 485 24.75 3.14 -19.96
C LEU A 485 23.86 4.40 -19.95
N ILE A 486 23.71 5.06 -21.11
CA ILE A 486 22.86 6.26 -21.25
C ILE A 486 21.37 5.87 -21.21
N GLY A 487 21.03 4.77 -21.88
CA GLY A 487 19.67 4.24 -21.89
C GLY A 487 19.17 3.83 -20.52
N GLY A 488 19.99 3.11 -19.74
CA GLY A 488 19.66 2.71 -18.38
C GLY A 488 19.40 3.91 -17.47
N HIS A 489 20.25 4.94 -17.56
CA HIS A 489 20.04 6.20 -16.82
C HIS A 489 18.72 6.88 -17.19
N LEU A 490 18.47 7.09 -18.48
CA LEU A 490 17.25 7.78 -18.94
C LEU A 490 15.98 6.94 -18.69
N GLN A 491 16.09 5.61 -18.71
CA GLN A 491 14.98 4.71 -18.41
C GLN A 491 14.61 4.74 -16.93
N ALA A 492 15.60 4.91 -16.05
CA ALA A 492 15.38 5.09 -14.62
C ALA A 492 14.86 6.50 -14.29
N ALA A 493 15.35 7.53 -14.99
CA ALA A 493 15.09 8.93 -14.65
C ALA A 493 13.86 9.55 -15.35
N VAL A 494 13.40 9.03 -16.50
CA VAL A 494 12.25 9.60 -17.23
C VAL A 494 10.94 8.94 -16.77
N GLN A 495 10.12 9.71 -16.07
CA GLN A 495 8.78 9.31 -15.65
C GLN A 495 7.74 9.69 -16.72
N THR A 496 6.84 8.76 -17.04
CA THR A 496 5.79 8.96 -18.05
C THR A 496 4.40 8.72 -17.45
N GLY A 497 3.47 9.64 -17.70
CA GLY A 497 2.11 9.62 -17.17
C GLY A 497 1.26 10.75 -17.76
N THR A 498 0.18 11.15 -17.09
CA THR A 498 -0.56 12.38 -17.45
C THR A 498 0.33 13.62 -17.35
N PHE A 499 1.30 13.57 -16.44
CA PHE A 499 2.46 14.46 -16.36
C PHE A 499 3.72 13.64 -16.60
N CYS A 500 4.68 14.20 -17.33
CA CYS A 500 5.97 13.58 -17.61
C CYS A 500 7.07 14.43 -16.98
N ALA A 501 8.09 13.79 -16.40
CA ALA A 501 9.19 14.47 -15.72
C ALA A 501 10.51 13.71 -15.94
N TYR A 502 11.63 14.44 -15.92
CA TYR A 502 12.96 13.86 -15.80
C TYR A 502 13.48 14.09 -14.38
N ARG A 503 13.70 12.99 -13.64
CA ARG A 503 14.12 12.98 -12.23
C ARG A 503 15.41 12.15 -12.11
N PRO A 504 16.61 12.78 -12.23
CA PRO A 504 17.86 12.07 -12.06
C PRO A 504 18.05 11.62 -10.62
N ASP A 505 18.79 10.53 -10.44
CA ASP A 505 19.23 10.06 -9.11
C ASP A 505 20.01 11.19 -8.38
N PRO A 506 19.55 11.62 -7.18
CA PRO A 506 20.22 12.65 -6.39
C PRO A 506 21.67 12.33 -6.03
N SER A 507 22.03 11.04 -5.98
CA SER A 507 23.39 10.57 -5.65
C SER A 507 24.40 10.77 -6.79
N LEU A 508 23.94 10.89 -8.04
CA LEU A 508 24.80 10.93 -9.22
C LEU A 508 25.16 12.36 -9.67
N ARG A 509 24.64 13.41 -9.02
CA ARG A 509 24.82 14.86 -9.33
C ARG A 509 25.11 15.11 -10.82
N ILE A 510 24.09 14.92 -11.66
CA ILE A 510 24.21 15.01 -13.12
C ILE A 510 23.88 16.42 -13.59
N VAL A 511 24.73 16.99 -14.45
CA VAL A 511 24.49 18.27 -15.12
C VAL A 511 24.45 18.03 -16.63
N TRP A 512 23.37 18.45 -17.30
CA TRP A 512 23.25 18.36 -18.76
C TRP A 512 23.57 19.69 -19.44
N GLU A 513 24.41 19.64 -20.46
CA GLU A 513 24.61 20.69 -21.46
C GLU A 513 23.64 20.44 -22.63
N LEU A 514 22.66 21.32 -22.85
CA LEU A 514 21.49 21.10 -23.73
C LEU A 514 21.48 21.99 -24.98
#